data_AF-A0A916U8J6-F1
#
_entry.id   AF-A0A916U8J6-F1
#
_cell.length_a   1.000
_cell.length_b   1.000
_cell.length_c   1.000
_cell.angle_alpha   90.00
_cell.angle_beta   90.00
_cell.angle_gamma   90.00
#
_symmetry.space_group_name_H-M   'P 1'
#
loop_
_entity.id
_entity.type
_entity.pdbx_description
1 polymer ?
#
loop_
_entity_poly.entity_id
_entity_poly.type
_entity_poly.pdbx_seq_one_letter_code
_entity_poly.pdbx_strand_id
1 'polypeptide(L)'
;MISTRAVLTILAALIPTLAHANDADCDKLIRDGQYLHAMDCIGTGKGIITAHNRSIILSFLGREREAQQFFSKEDNDSFVIGRNPGLSAEKINDTHTYQQRAAIPALTALAAPYQVVMLNEAHHISQHRIFALQLAKALRERGFTHLAVETLANAEETQKQGYPSLKSPTSGNYTADPEFAFFLREAISLGYQLVSYESYGNQGIADREKGQASNLKKLMDREPNAKVLVYAGYAHIRKFHTGPGPKWMAEVFKELTGIDPLTIDQEGGTPNPYDKLTDKTWMAVKDQLQGEPSVFVKNGSEWLVSKSYQSLADISVFHPETKLVDGRPDWLAKNRTKHIVKTGKIGTGEQIVIRAMVKGEQNGIPVDQVLVDGNAEEAILFLPKGSYQIEKETLPDGIVKLYELSIGQ
;
A
#
# COMPACT_ATOMS: atom_id res chain seq x y z
N MET A 1 -18.72 63.99 -42.19
CA MET A 1 -19.81 63.39 -41.40
C MET A 1 -19.65 61.88 -41.47
N ILE A 2 -19.28 61.27 -40.35
CA ILE A 2 -18.73 59.91 -40.26
C ILE A 2 -19.81 58.92 -39.86
N SER A 3 -19.85 57.85 -40.66
CA SER A 3 -20.39 56.50 -40.52
C SER A 3 -20.96 56.02 -39.17
N THR A 4 -22.15 55.43 -39.26
CA THR A 4 -22.87 54.58 -38.31
C THR A 4 -22.15 53.25 -38.03
N ARG A 5 -21.98 52.89 -36.76
CA ARG A 5 -21.82 51.47 -36.34
C ARG A 5 -22.55 51.22 -35.03
N ALA A 6 -23.39 50.18 -35.06
CA ALA A 6 -24.19 49.68 -33.97
C ALA A 6 -23.32 49.16 -32.81
N VAL A 7 -23.74 49.48 -31.59
CA VAL A 7 -23.19 48.91 -30.35
C VAL A 7 -23.98 47.63 -30.05
N LEU A 8 -23.30 46.49 -30.13
CA LEU A 8 -23.80 45.20 -29.67
C LEU A 8 -23.24 44.98 -28.25
N THR A 9 -24.08 45.11 -27.23
CA THR A 9 -23.73 44.86 -25.83
C THR A 9 -23.69 43.35 -25.60
N ILE A 10 -22.49 42.77 -25.47
CA ILE A 10 -22.32 41.38 -25.00
C ILE A 10 -22.15 41.44 -23.48
N LEU A 11 -23.15 40.93 -22.75
CA LEU A 11 -23.02 40.58 -21.34
C LEU A 11 -22.13 39.33 -21.25
N ALA A 12 -20.85 39.51 -20.91
CA ALA A 12 -19.99 38.39 -20.54
C ALA A 12 -20.28 38.03 -19.08
N ALA A 13 -20.94 36.88 -18.86
CA ALA A 13 -21.04 36.27 -17.55
C ALA A 13 -19.63 35.92 -17.06
N LEU A 14 -19.27 36.40 -15.87
CA LEU A 14 -18.06 36.02 -15.14
C LEU A 14 -18.14 34.54 -14.78
N ILE A 15 -17.51 33.69 -15.60
CA ILE A 15 -17.13 32.34 -15.19
C ILE A 15 -15.92 32.53 -14.26
N PRO A 16 -15.95 32.08 -12.99
CA PRO A 16 -14.78 32.13 -12.15
C PRO A 16 -13.71 31.22 -12.80
N THR A 17 -12.63 31.84 -13.26
CA THR A 17 -11.43 31.13 -13.70
C THR A 17 -10.90 30.33 -12.51
N LEU A 18 -11.06 29.01 -12.55
CA LEU A 18 -10.35 28.08 -11.66
C LEU A 18 -8.86 28.39 -11.76
N ALA A 19 -8.30 28.93 -10.67
CA ALA A 19 -6.87 29.12 -10.54
C ALA A 19 -6.22 27.74 -10.65
N HIS A 20 -5.29 27.60 -11.58
CA HIS A 20 -4.68 26.31 -11.89
C HIS A 20 -3.65 25.97 -10.79
N ALA A 21 -3.88 24.87 -10.10
CA ALA A 21 -3.01 24.31 -9.08
C ALA A 21 -1.67 23.82 -9.66
N ASN A 22 -0.58 23.96 -8.90
CA ASN A 22 0.73 23.36 -9.20
C ASN A 22 0.85 21.96 -8.53
N ASP A 23 1.86 21.16 -8.86
CA ASP A 23 2.05 19.81 -8.29
C ASP A 23 2.13 19.81 -6.75
N ALA A 24 2.72 20.86 -6.15
CA ALA A 24 2.79 21.03 -4.71
C ALA A 24 1.41 21.30 -4.06
N ASP A 25 0.49 21.89 -4.82
CA ASP A 25 -0.91 22.07 -4.42
C ASP A 25 -1.67 20.74 -4.45
N CYS A 26 -1.44 19.87 -5.45
CA CYS A 26 -2.08 18.55 -5.49
C CYS A 26 -1.63 17.64 -4.33
N ASP A 27 -0.33 17.61 -4.02
CA ASP A 27 0.21 16.87 -2.87
C ASP A 27 -0.34 17.39 -1.54
N LYS A 28 -0.55 18.71 -1.44
CA LYS A 28 -1.18 19.32 -0.27
C LYS A 28 -2.62 18.83 -0.12
N LEU A 29 -3.38 18.73 -1.21
CA LEU A 29 -4.76 18.20 -1.19
C LEU A 29 -4.79 16.76 -0.66
N ILE A 30 -3.84 15.91 -1.05
CA ILE A 30 -3.71 14.54 -0.52
C ILE A 30 -3.42 14.58 0.99
N ARG A 31 -2.49 15.43 1.45
CA ARG A 31 -2.15 15.60 2.88
C ARG A 31 -3.26 16.24 3.71
N ASP A 32 -4.20 16.92 3.07
CA ASP A 32 -5.41 17.43 3.70
C ASP A 32 -6.59 16.45 3.58
N GLY A 33 -6.39 15.28 2.96
CA GLY A 33 -7.40 14.24 2.76
C GLY A 33 -8.47 14.61 1.73
N GLN A 34 -8.24 15.63 0.91
CA GLN A 34 -9.15 16.09 -0.14
C GLN A 34 -8.87 15.33 -1.43
N TYR A 35 -9.23 14.04 -1.46
CA TYR A 35 -8.85 13.14 -2.54
C TYR A 35 -9.58 13.41 -3.86
N LEU A 36 -10.82 13.88 -3.84
CA LEU A 36 -11.52 14.26 -5.08
C LEU A 36 -10.88 15.50 -5.70
N HIS A 37 -10.57 16.50 -4.88
CA HIS A 37 -9.85 17.68 -5.32
C HIS A 37 -8.44 17.31 -5.81
N ALA A 38 -7.75 16.41 -5.12
CA ALA A 38 -6.46 15.91 -5.57
C ALA A 38 -6.59 15.21 -6.93
N MET A 39 -7.56 14.31 -7.11
CA MET A 39 -7.78 13.63 -8.39
C MET A 39 -8.14 14.58 -9.54
N ASP A 40 -8.96 15.60 -9.29
CA ASP A 40 -9.28 16.63 -10.29
C ASP A 40 -8.05 17.48 -10.64
N CYS A 41 -7.31 17.93 -9.62
CA CYS A 41 -6.02 18.61 -9.75
C CYS A 41 -5.08 17.83 -10.67
N ILE A 42 -4.95 16.52 -10.42
CA ILE A 42 -4.14 15.58 -11.20
C ILE A 42 -4.67 15.39 -12.63
N GLY A 43 -5.99 15.29 -12.79
CA GLY A 43 -6.66 15.06 -14.08
C GLY A 43 -6.55 16.21 -15.09
N THR A 44 -6.26 17.43 -14.64
CA THR A 44 -6.16 18.62 -15.51
C THR A 44 -4.86 18.74 -16.31
N GLY A 45 -3.95 17.75 -16.24
CA GLY A 45 -2.75 17.71 -17.07
C GLY A 45 -1.65 18.72 -16.68
N LYS A 46 -1.71 19.26 -15.46
CA LYS A 46 -0.61 20.03 -14.85
C LYS A 46 0.00 19.18 -13.74
N GLY A 47 0.98 18.37 -14.14
CA GLY A 47 1.80 17.54 -13.27
C GLY A 47 2.10 16.20 -13.91
N ILE A 48 3.38 15.82 -13.94
CA ILE A 48 3.79 14.47 -14.36
C ILE A 48 3.52 13.54 -13.18
N ILE A 49 2.25 13.30 -12.88
CA ILE A 49 1.87 12.24 -11.95
C ILE A 49 1.76 10.99 -12.79
N THR A 50 2.82 10.19 -12.67
CA THR A 50 2.92 8.85 -13.29
C THR A 50 1.67 8.04 -12.92
N ALA A 51 1.18 7.16 -13.80
CA ALA A 51 0.13 6.22 -13.45
C ALA A 51 0.50 5.36 -12.23
N HIS A 52 1.78 5.24 -11.88
CA HIS A 52 2.19 4.72 -10.59
C HIS A 52 1.57 5.51 -9.42
N ASN A 53 1.76 6.82 -9.34
CA ASN A 53 1.16 7.64 -8.28
C ASN A 53 -0.37 7.60 -8.33
N ARG A 54 -0.96 7.61 -9.53
CA ARG A 54 -2.42 7.47 -9.68
C ARG A 54 -2.93 6.12 -9.17
N SER A 55 -2.20 5.03 -9.44
CA SER A 55 -2.55 3.70 -8.97
C SER A 55 -2.58 3.63 -7.45
N ILE A 56 -1.60 4.27 -6.79
CA ILE A 56 -1.53 4.36 -5.33
C ILE A 56 -2.75 5.12 -4.77
N ILE A 57 -3.09 6.28 -5.32
CA ILE A 57 -4.27 7.05 -4.84
C ILE A 57 -5.57 6.27 -5.03
N LEU A 58 -5.72 5.58 -6.16
CA LEU A 58 -6.89 4.75 -6.43
C LEU A 58 -7.00 3.57 -5.47
N SER A 59 -5.90 2.94 -5.08
CA SER A 59 -5.93 1.86 -4.08
C SER A 59 -6.41 2.40 -2.72
N PHE A 60 -5.93 3.58 -2.32
CA PHE A 60 -6.37 4.22 -1.08
C PHE A 60 -7.87 4.50 -1.06
N LEU A 61 -8.47 4.80 -2.23
CA LEU A 61 -9.89 5.08 -2.41
C LEU A 61 -10.76 3.83 -2.62
N GLY A 62 -10.24 2.64 -2.34
CA GLY A 62 -10.96 1.38 -2.49
C GLY A 62 -11.22 0.98 -3.95
N ARG A 63 -10.49 1.58 -4.91
CA ARG A 63 -10.59 1.29 -6.36
C ARG A 63 -9.45 0.39 -6.84
N GLU A 64 -9.22 -0.67 -6.08
CA GLU A 64 -8.11 -1.64 -6.28
C GLU A 64 -8.00 -2.18 -7.72
N ARG A 65 -9.12 -2.54 -8.35
CA ARG A 65 -9.11 -3.04 -9.74
C ARG A 65 -8.61 -1.99 -10.71
N GLU A 66 -9.01 -0.73 -10.55
CA GLU A 66 -8.52 0.35 -11.41
C GLU A 66 -7.08 0.72 -11.09
N ALA A 67 -6.69 0.71 -9.82
CA ALA A 67 -5.31 0.90 -9.42
C ALA A 67 -4.39 -0.08 -10.19
N GLN A 68 -4.74 -1.37 -10.17
CA GLN A 68 -4.00 -2.40 -10.91
C GLN A 68 -4.06 -2.21 -12.43
N GLN A 69 -5.21 -1.81 -13.00
CA GLN A 69 -5.30 -1.49 -14.43
C GLN A 69 -4.38 -0.33 -14.84
N PHE A 70 -4.35 0.75 -14.04
CA PHE A 70 -3.53 1.93 -14.32
C PHE A 70 -2.05 1.61 -14.21
N PHE A 71 -1.65 0.89 -13.16
CA PHE A 71 -0.27 0.43 -12.99
C PHE A 71 0.17 -0.43 -14.19
N SER A 72 -0.67 -1.37 -14.64
CA SER A 72 -0.36 -2.28 -15.76
C SER A 72 -0.22 -1.59 -17.12
N LYS A 73 -0.92 -0.47 -17.34
CA LYS A 73 -0.90 0.24 -18.64
C LYS A 73 0.39 1.02 -18.87
N GLU A 74 1.04 1.53 -17.81
CA GLU A 74 2.31 2.26 -17.91
C GLU A 74 3.55 1.38 -17.76
N ASP A 75 3.45 0.23 -17.10
CA ASP A 75 4.59 -0.70 -16.91
C ASP A 75 5.08 -1.30 -18.24
N ASN A 76 4.32 -1.14 -19.34
CA ASN A 76 4.75 -1.49 -20.69
C ASN A 76 5.78 -0.52 -21.30
N ASP A 77 5.92 0.72 -20.80
CA ASP A 77 6.77 1.73 -21.45
C ASP A 77 7.93 2.27 -20.60
N SER A 78 7.95 2.19 -19.26
CA SER A 78 9.04 2.88 -18.50
C SER A 78 9.38 2.43 -17.07
N PHE A 79 8.62 1.59 -16.38
CA PHE A 79 8.84 1.32 -14.93
C PHE A 79 9.37 -0.09 -14.60
N VAL A 80 10.36 -0.56 -15.37
CA VAL A 80 11.15 -1.76 -15.04
C VAL A 80 12.19 -1.44 -13.95
N ILE A 81 11.79 -0.84 -12.82
CA ILE A 81 12.66 -0.75 -11.64
C ILE A 81 12.41 -2.00 -10.80
N GLY A 82 13.05 -3.10 -11.19
CA GLY A 82 13.14 -4.29 -10.36
C GLY A 82 12.78 -5.59 -11.05
N ARG A 83 11.86 -5.65 -12.01
CA ARG A 83 11.59 -6.94 -12.68
C ARG A 83 12.82 -7.34 -13.50
N ASN A 84 13.48 -8.43 -13.13
CA ASN A 84 14.60 -8.96 -13.90
C ASN A 84 14.03 -9.80 -15.07
N PRO A 85 14.09 -9.32 -16.33
CA PRO A 85 13.60 -10.09 -17.47
C PRO A 85 14.49 -11.31 -17.80
N GLY A 86 15.67 -11.43 -17.16
CA GLY A 86 16.76 -12.30 -17.57
C GLY A 86 16.82 -13.70 -16.97
N LEU A 87 15.91 -14.12 -16.09
CA LEU A 87 15.90 -15.52 -15.63
C LEU A 87 15.12 -16.40 -16.63
N SER A 88 15.87 -17.24 -17.35
CA SER A 88 15.37 -18.25 -18.27
C SER A 88 14.44 -19.21 -17.54
N ALA A 89 13.37 -19.63 -18.23
CA ALA A 89 12.23 -20.36 -17.70
C ALA A 89 12.52 -21.85 -17.40
N GLU A 90 13.67 -22.17 -16.81
CA GLU A 90 13.98 -23.56 -16.49
C GLU A 90 13.36 -23.98 -15.15
N LYS A 91 12.29 -24.79 -15.30
CA LYS A 91 11.67 -25.70 -14.32
C LYS A 91 10.73 -25.09 -13.27
N ILE A 92 9.66 -24.44 -13.73
CA ILE A 92 8.37 -24.42 -13.00
C ILE A 92 7.36 -25.34 -13.73
N ASN A 93 7.81 -26.53 -14.13
CA ASN A 93 6.91 -27.53 -14.75
C ASN A 93 6.48 -28.62 -13.76
N ASP A 94 6.94 -28.57 -12.50
CA ASP A 94 6.68 -29.62 -11.52
C ASP A 94 6.29 -29.06 -10.14
N THR A 95 5.28 -28.18 -10.13
CA THR A 95 4.66 -27.71 -8.88
C THR A 95 3.99 -28.85 -8.09
N HIS A 96 3.76 -30.01 -8.71
CA HIS A 96 3.28 -31.22 -8.04
C HIS A 96 4.25 -31.77 -6.99
N THR A 97 5.55 -31.41 -7.07
CA THR A 97 6.53 -31.77 -6.04
C THR A 97 6.55 -30.84 -4.83
N TYR A 98 5.83 -29.71 -4.89
CA TYR A 98 5.73 -28.78 -3.79
C TYR A 98 4.48 -29.05 -2.96
N GLN A 99 4.66 -29.10 -1.65
CA GLN A 99 3.56 -29.17 -0.69
C GLN A 99 3.10 -27.76 -0.34
N GLN A 100 1.81 -27.50 -0.53
CA GLN A 100 1.16 -26.28 -0.06
C GLN A 100 1.11 -26.23 1.48
N ARG A 101 1.40 -25.06 2.03
CA ARG A 101 1.22 -24.72 3.44
C ARG A 101 0.51 -23.38 3.56
N ALA A 102 -0.34 -23.22 4.58
CA ALA A 102 -0.87 -21.91 4.95
C ALA A 102 0.30 -20.96 5.28
N ALA A 103 0.28 -19.75 4.71
CA ALA A 103 1.44 -18.86 4.74
C ALA A 103 1.81 -18.43 6.16
N ILE A 104 0.86 -17.96 6.97
CA ILE A 104 1.15 -17.39 8.30
C ILE A 104 1.83 -18.40 9.24
N PRO A 105 1.30 -19.62 9.46
CA PRO A 105 1.98 -20.59 10.31
C PRO A 105 3.36 -21.01 9.78
N ALA A 106 3.50 -21.20 8.47
CA ALA A 106 4.75 -21.63 7.85
C ALA A 106 5.85 -20.55 7.98
N LEU A 107 5.53 -19.30 7.66
CA LEU A 107 6.46 -18.18 7.78
C LEU A 107 6.83 -17.90 9.24
N THR A 108 5.88 -18.01 10.16
CA THR A 108 6.14 -17.82 11.59
C THR A 108 7.10 -18.88 12.13
N ALA A 109 6.95 -20.14 11.69
CA ALA A 109 7.90 -21.20 12.01
C ALA A 109 9.28 -20.94 11.38
N LEU A 110 9.31 -20.56 10.10
CA LEU A 110 10.53 -20.26 9.36
C LEU A 110 11.31 -19.08 9.97
N ALA A 111 10.61 -18.07 10.47
CA ALA A 111 11.19 -16.87 11.08
C ALA A 111 11.75 -17.08 12.50
N ALA A 112 11.54 -18.25 13.11
CA ALA A 112 11.95 -18.51 14.50
C ALA A 112 13.44 -18.23 14.78
N PRO A 113 14.41 -18.69 13.97
CA PRO A 113 15.84 -18.44 14.20
C PRO A 113 16.31 -17.06 13.72
N TYR A 114 15.48 -16.29 13.01
CA TYR A 114 15.89 -15.01 12.41
C TYR A 114 15.66 -13.85 13.37
N GLN A 115 16.66 -12.96 13.49
CA GLN A 115 16.51 -11.69 14.18
C GLN A 115 15.77 -10.66 13.33
N VAL A 116 15.97 -10.67 12.01
CA VAL A 116 15.35 -9.72 11.08
C VAL A 116 14.57 -10.48 10.02
N VAL A 117 13.31 -10.09 9.85
CA VAL A 117 12.42 -10.54 8.78
C VAL A 117 12.06 -9.33 7.94
N MET A 118 12.28 -9.39 6.63
CA MET A 118 11.91 -8.34 5.68
C MET A 118 10.79 -8.84 4.78
N LEU A 119 9.63 -8.20 4.82
CA LEU A 119 8.48 -8.48 3.97
C LEU A 119 8.31 -7.33 2.97
N ASN A 120 8.28 -7.64 1.67
CA ASN A 120 8.04 -6.60 0.67
C ASN A 120 6.54 -6.30 0.46
N GLU A 121 6.25 -5.30 -0.36
CA GLU A 121 4.91 -4.95 -0.80
C GLU A 121 4.94 -4.17 -2.12
N ALA A 122 3.83 -4.17 -2.87
CA ALA A 122 3.58 -3.24 -3.96
C ALA A 122 2.67 -2.10 -3.49
N HIS A 123 3.12 -0.84 -3.62
CA HIS A 123 2.47 0.33 -2.99
C HIS A 123 1.01 0.55 -3.38
N HIS A 124 0.58 -0.02 -4.51
CA HIS A 124 -0.76 0.10 -5.08
C HIS A 124 -1.65 -1.12 -4.76
N ILE A 125 -1.22 -2.03 -3.88
CA ILE A 125 -1.96 -3.24 -3.48
C ILE A 125 -2.13 -3.23 -1.96
N SER A 126 -3.24 -2.65 -1.49
CA SER A 126 -3.53 -2.47 -0.06
C SER A 126 -3.71 -3.82 0.67
N GLN A 127 -4.05 -4.89 -0.05
CA GLN A 127 -4.14 -6.26 0.48
C GLN A 127 -2.84 -6.70 1.20
N HIS A 128 -1.68 -6.24 0.73
CA HIS A 128 -0.39 -6.58 1.33
C HIS A 128 -0.27 -6.09 2.78
N ARG A 129 -0.96 -4.99 3.14
CA ARG A 129 -0.98 -4.44 4.51
C ARG A 129 -1.72 -5.35 5.47
N ILE A 130 -2.84 -5.92 5.01
CA ILE A 130 -3.63 -6.88 5.77
C ILE A 130 -2.86 -8.17 6.01
N PHE A 131 -2.11 -8.64 5.00
CA PHE A 131 -1.23 -9.79 5.18
C PHE A 131 -0.07 -9.50 6.14
N ALA A 132 0.57 -8.32 6.00
CA ALA A 132 1.63 -7.88 6.91
C ALA A 132 1.15 -7.82 8.36
N LEU A 133 -0.07 -7.33 8.60
CA LEU A 133 -0.68 -7.34 9.93
C LEU A 133 -0.88 -8.75 10.49
N GLN A 134 -1.36 -9.69 9.68
CA GLN A 134 -1.52 -11.09 10.11
C GLN A 134 -0.18 -11.73 10.46
N LEU A 135 0.86 -11.46 9.66
CA LEU A 135 2.20 -11.94 9.94
C LEU A 135 2.78 -11.28 11.20
N ALA A 136 2.60 -9.97 11.37
CA ALA A 136 3.04 -9.25 12.56
C ALA A 136 2.37 -9.81 13.83
N LYS A 137 1.06 -10.12 13.81
CA LYS A 137 0.37 -10.77 14.94
C LYS A 137 1.06 -12.09 15.33
N ALA A 138 1.34 -12.95 14.36
CA ALA A 138 1.98 -14.24 14.62
C ALA A 138 3.47 -14.12 15.03
N LEU A 139 4.19 -13.18 14.45
CA LEU A 139 5.59 -12.90 14.79
C LEU A 139 5.72 -12.27 16.19
N ARG A 140 4.76 -11.46 16.63
CA ARG A 140 4.74 -10.88 17.98
C ARG A 140 4.80 -11.97 19.04
N GLU A 141 4.03 -13.05 18.86
CA GLU A 141 4.05 -14.23 19.73
C GLU A 141 5.40 -14.98 19.71
N ARG A 142 6.23 -14.74 18.70
CA ARG A 142 7.60 -15.30 18.57
C ARG A 142 8.70 -14.31 18.96
N GLY A 143 8.35 -13.29 19.74
CA GLY A 143 9.30 -12.36 20.34
C GLY A 143 9.76 -11.22 19.42
N PHE A 144 9.14 -11.03 18.25
CA PHE A 144 9.35 -9.81 17.48
C PHE A 144 8.82 -8.61 18.25
N THR A 145 9.65 -7.59 18.42
CA THR A 145 9.37 -6.42 19.26
C THR A 145 9.33 -5.13 18.46
N HIS A 146 10.01 -5.08 17.31
CA HIS A 146 10.11 -3.88 16.49
C HIS A 146 9.43 -4.08 15.14
N LEU A 147 8.78 -3.00 14.68
CA LEU A 147 8.23 -2.90 13.34
C LEU A 147 8.84 -1.68 12.65
N ALA A 148 9.75 -1.93 11.71
CA ALA A 148 10.34 -0.89 10.87
C ALA A 148 9.56 -0.78 9.57
N VAL A 149 9.07 0.41 9.22
CA VAL A 149 8.24 0.60 8.02
C VAL A 149 8.77 1.71 7.13
N GLU A 150 8.66 1.51 5.82
CA GLU A 150 9.13 2.47 4.83
C GLU A 150 8.38 3.80 4.93
N THR A 151 9.09 4.90 4.66
CA THR A 151 8.55 6.26 4.54
C THR A 151 7.85 6.87 5.77
N LEU A 152 7.79 6.18 6.91
CA LEU A 152 7.23 6.74 8.14
C LEU A 152 8.14 7.86 8.65
N ALA A 153 7.66 9.10 8.69
CA ALA A 153 8.50 10.26 8.98
C ALA A 153 9.01 10.28 10.43
N ASN A 154 8.15 9.98 11.41
CA ASN A 154 8.52 9.95 12.82
C ASN A 154 7.80 8.83 13.58
N ALA A 155 8.48 7.71 13.75
CA ALA A 155 7.95 6.56 14.48
C ALA A 155 7.66 6.84 15.96
N GLU A 156 8.48 7.63 16.65
CA GLU A 156 8.27 7.94 18.07
C GLU A 156 7.00 8.75 18.29
N GLU A 157 6.78 9.79 17.49
CA GLU A 157 5.56 10.59 17.59
C GLU A 157 4.34 9.77 17.18
N THR A 158 4.42 8.95 16.12
CA THR A 158 3.33 8.06 15.71
C THR A 158 2.98 7.05 16.81
N GLN A 159 3.99 6.48 17.47
CA GLN A 159 3.81 5.55 18.58
C GLN A 159 3.12 6.22 19.76
N LYS A 160 3.58 7.42 20.14
CA LYS A 160 3.03 8.21 21.26
C LYS A 160 1.60 8.66 20.98
N GLN A 161 1.32 9.07 19.75
CA GLN A 161 -0.01 9.46 19.29
C GLN A 161 -0.97 8.25 19.24
N GLY A 162 -0.45 7.06 18.97
CA GLY A 162 -1.21 5.81 18.88
C GLY A 162 -1.78 5.50 17.49
N TYR A 163 -1.62 6.43 16.53
CA TYR A 163 -2.11 6.29 15.17
C TYR A 163 -1.32 7.21 14.21
N PRO A 164 -1.16 6.83 12.93
CA PRO A 164 -0.60 7.72 11.91
C PRO A 164 -1.62 8.78 11.49
N SER A 165 -1.14 9.91 10.96
CA SER A 165 -1.99 10.98 10.45
C SER A 165 -1.53 11.43 9.06
N LEU A 166 -2.39 12.14 8.33
CA LEU A 166 -2.04 12.70 7.02
C LEU A 166 -1.02 13.85 7.11
N LYS A 167 -0.75 14.36 8.32
CA LYS A 167 0.09 15.52 8.56
C LYS A 167 1.35 15.16 9.36
N SER A 168 2.39 15.94 9.18
CA SER A 168 3.58 15.87 10.03
C SER A 168 3.20 16.12 11.50
N PRO A 169 3.85 15.44 12.46
CA PRO A 169 5.07 14.65 12.30
C PRO A 169 4.84 13.17 11.95
N THR A 170 3.60 12.67 12.00
CA THR A 170 3.30 11.23 11.94
C THR A 170 2.99 10.70 10.54
N SER A 171 3.02 11.59 9.54
CA SER A 171 2.82 11.25 8.13
C SER A 171 3.89 10.34 7.56
N GLY A 172 3.51 9.54 6.57
CA GLY A 172 4.42 8.85 5.66
C GLY A 172 3.78 8.70 4.28
N ASN A 173 4.59 8.55 3.24
CA ASN A 173 4.14 8.57 1.84
C ASN A 173 3.02 7.57 1.57
N TYR A 174 3.12 6.38 2.15
CA TYR A 174 2.14 5.30 1.94
C TYR A 174 1.16 5.13 3.11
N THR A 175 1.37 5.83 4.22
CA THR A 175 0.48 5.73 5.39
C THR A 175 -0.92 6.28 5.14
N ALA A 176 -1.10 7.09 4.09
CA ALA A 176 -2.40 7.58 3.64
C ALA A 176 -3.34 6.45 3.13
N ASP A 177 -2.81 5.24 2.91
CA ASP A 177 -3.60 4.03 2.73
C ASP A 177 -4.37 3.69 4.03
N PRO A 178 -5.71 3.59 4.01
CA PRO A 178 -6.50 3.11 5.15
C PRO A 178 -5.98 1.81 5.76
N GLU A 179 -5.55 0.85 4.92
CA GLU A 179 -5.13 -0.48 5.37
C GLU A 179 -3.72 -0.45 5.96
N PHE A 180 -2.84 0.43 5.47
CA PHE A 180 -1.54 0.67 6.11
C PHE A 180 -1.72 1.39 7.45
N ALA A 181 -2.56 2.41 7.51
CA ALA A 181 -2.85 3.09 8.75
C ALA A 181 -3.47 2.14 9.79
N PHE A 182 -4.36 1.24 9.35
CA PHE A 182 -4.92 0.19 10.18
C PHE A 182 -3.84 -0.79 10.67
N PHE A 183 -2.92 -1.23 9.80
CA PHE A 183 -1.78 -2.05 10.18
C PHE A 183 -0.94 -1.39 11.28
N LEU A 184 -0.62 -0.10 11.16
CA LEU A 184 0.16 0.62 12.18
C LEU A 184 -0.57 0.76 13.51
N ARG A 185 -1.87 1.10 13.51
CA ARG A 185 -2.69 1.15 14.75
C ARG A 185 -2.68 -0.18 15.48
N GLU A 186 -2.90 -1.26 14.74
CA GLU A 186 -2.92 -2.60 15.31
C GLU A 186 -1.52 -3.02 15.80
N ALA A 187 -0.46 -2.70 15.07
CA ALA A 187 0.91 -2.99 15.50
C ALA A 187 1.25 -2.28 16.82
N ILE A 188 0.88 -0.99 16.96
CA ILE A 188 1.02 -0.23 18.20
C ILE A 188 0.24 -0.92 19.34
N SER A 189 -1.02 -1.29 19.09
CA SER A 189 -1.87 -1.99 20.07
C SER A 189 -1.30 -3.35 20.51
N LEU A 190 -0.63 -4.06 19.61
CA LEU A 190 0.09 -5.32 19.89
C LEU A 190 1.40 -5.10 20.67
N GLY A 191 1.79 -3.85 20.91
CA GLY A 191 3.00 -3.48 21.62
C GLY A 191 4.28 -3.61 20.79
N TYR A 192 4.18 -3.49 19.46
CA TYR A 192 5.36 -3.23 18.64
C TYR A 192 5.90 -1.83 18.91
N GLN A 193 7.23 -1.70 18.89
CA GLN A 193 7.92 -0.42 18.82
C GLN A 193 8.15 -0.07 17.35
N LEU A 194 7.56 1.03 16.89
CA LEU A 194 7.74 1.50 15.52
C LEU A 194 9.16 2.04 15.30
N VAL A 195 9.68 1.85 14.08
CA VAL A 195 10.99 2.34 13.66
C VAL A 195 10.89 3.01 12.29
N SER A 196 11.31 4.28 12.22
CA SER A 196 11.52 5.00 10.97
C SER A 196 12.91 4.66 10.44
N TYR A 197 12.99 4.01 9.29
CA TYR A 197 14.28 3.69 8.67
C TYR A 197 14.58 4.50 7.40
N GLU A 198 13.61 5.28 6.91
CA GLU A 198 13.77 6.08 5.69
C GLU A 198 15.01 6.98 5.75
N SER A 199 15.66 7.17 4.60
CA SER A 199 16.76 8.11 4.41
C SER A 199 16.31 9.23 3.49
N TYR A 200 16.47 10.49 3.93
CA TYR A 200 16.10 11.68 3.14
C TYR A 200 17.34 12.41 2.62
N GLY A 201 17.19 13.15 1.50
CA GLY A 201 18.28 13.98 0.94
C GLY A 201 19.37 13.21 0.18
N ASN A 202 19.07 11.99 -0.31
CA ASN A 202 20.03 11.15 -1.02
C ASN A 202 20.25 11.63 -2.47
N GLN A 203 21.43 11.34 -3.05
CA GLN A 203 21.77 11.71 -4.43
C GLN A 203 21.37 10.63 -5.47
N GLY A 204 20.69 9.57 -5.04
CA GLY A 204 20.18 8.50 -5.90
C GLY A 204 19.71 7.27 -5.11
N ILE A 205 19.32 6.21 -5.85
CA ILE A 205 18.83 4.95 -5.27
C ILE A 205 19.90 4.33 -4.37
N ALA A 206 21.14 4.19 -4.83
CA ALA A 206 22.22 3.56 -4.06
C ALA A 206 22.42 4.20 -2.68
N ASP A 207 22.42 5.53 -2.62
CA ASP A 207 22.57 6.29 -1.38
C ASP A 207 21.37 6.10 -0.46
N ARG A 208 20.16 6.04 -1.02
CA ARG A 208 18.94 5.74 -0.26
C ARG A 208 18.97 4.35 0.34
N GLU A 209 19.27 3.31 -0.45
CA GLU A 209 19.37 1.92 0.04
C GLU A 209 20.40 1.80 1.16
N LYS A 210 21.56 2.46 1.01
CA LYS A 210 22.62 2.49 2.03
C LYS A 210 22.19 3.24 3.28
N GLY A 211 21.54 4.39 3.14
CA GLY A 211 21.03 5.18 4.27
C GLY A 211 19.98 4.42 5.07
N GLN A 212 19.04 3.77 4.38
CA GLN A 212 18.03 2.90 4.98
C GLN A 212 18.64 1.72 5.74
N ALA A 213 19.55 0.99 5.11
CA ALA A 213 20.29 -0.10 5.75
C ALA A 213 21.10 0.38 6.97
N SER A 214 21.71 1.57 6.89
CA SER A 214 22.47 2.17 7.99
C SER A 214 21.58 2.55 9.18
N ASN A 215 20.35 3.01 8.93
CA ASN A 215 19.39 3.31 9.99
C ASN A 215 18.91 2.04 10.69
N LEU A 216 18.66 0.95 9.95
CA LEU A 216 18.38 -0.36 10.52
C LEU A 216 19.57 -0.89 11.33
N LYS A 217 20.81 -0.71 10.83
CA LYS A 217 22.02 -1.07 11.59
C LYS A 217 22.10 -0.34 12.92
N LYS A 218 21.82 0.96 12.98
CA LYS A 218 21.84 1.73 14.25
C LYS A 218 20.89 1.14 15.29
N LEU A 219 19.72 0.65 14.87
CA LEU A 219 18.80 -0.08 15.74
C LEU A 219 19.46 -1.36 16.26
N MET A 220 20.03 -2.18 15.37
CA MET A 220 20.68 -3.43 15.77
C MET A 220 21.91 -3.22 16.66
N ASP A 221 22.69 -2.16 16.45
CA ASP A 221 23.83 -1.81 17.31
C ASP A 221 23.39 -1.41 18.71
N ARG A 222 22.28 -0.66 18.81
CA ARG A 222 21.70 -0.22 20.09
C ARG A 222 21.03 -1.40 20.83
N GLU A 223 20.38 -2.28 20.08
CA GLU A 223 19.56 -3.37 20.60
C GLU A 223 19.89 -4.70 19.90
N PRO A 224 21.04 -5.32 20.21
CA PRO A 224 21.57 -6.46 19.46
C PRO A 224 20.72 -7.73 19.55
N ASN A 225 19.79 -7.79 20.51
CA ASN A 225 18.86 -8.91 20.69
C ASN A 225 17.45 -8.61 20.15
N ALA A 226 17.21 -7.43 19.55
CA ALA A 226 15.92 -7.08 19.00
C ALA A 226 15.54 -8.04 17.87
N LYS A 227 14.28 -8.47 17.85
CA LYS A 227 13.67 -9.16 16.71
C LYS A 227 12.80 -8.16 15.95
N VAL A 228 13.13 -7.91 14.69
CA VAL A 228 12.62 -6.80 13.89
C VAL A 228 11.88 -7.33 12.67
N LEU A 229 10.63 -6.91 12.50
CA LEU A 229 9.91 -7.02 11.23
C LEU A 229 10.14 -5.73 10.45
N VAL A 230 10.68 -5.83 9.25
CA VAL A 230 10.89 -4.71 8.31
C VAL A 230 9.86 -4.85 7.19
N TYR A 231 9.14 -3.78 6.90
CA TYR A 231 8.14 -3.71 5.84
C TYR A 231 8.55 -2.67 4.81
N ALA A 232 8.77 -3.11 3.56
CA ALA A 232 9.41 -2.31 2.52
C ALA A 232 8.79 -2.51 1.14
N GLY A 233 8.90 -1.52 0.27
CA GLY A 233 8.47 -1.57 -1.12
C GLY A 233 9.35 -2.48 -1.98
N TYR A 234 8.71 -3.31 -2.81
CA TYR A 234 9.32 -3.99 -3.95
C TYR A 234 10.71 -4.60 -3.67
N ALA A 235 11.73 -4.04 -4.32
CA ALA A 235 13.07 -4.60 -4.44
C ALA A 235 13.96 -4.36 -3.21
N HIS A 236 13.54 -3.54 -2.25
CA HIS A 236 14.32 -3.24 -1.04
C HIS A 236 14.76 -4.50 -0.29
N ILE A 237 13.96 -5.56 -0.33
CA ILE A 237 14.23 -6.81 0.39
C ILE A 237 15.19 -7.76 -0.35
N ARG A 238 15.68 -7.39 -1.54
CA ARG A 238 16.48 -8.32 -2.36
C ARG A 238 17.84 -8.54 -1.75
N LYS A 239 18.21 -9.82 -1.61
CA LYS A 239 19.49 -10.22 -1.02
C LYS A 239 20.68 -9.94 -1.93
N PHE A 240 20.43 -9.75 -3.23
CA PHE A 240 21.45 -9.44 -4.24
C PHE A 240 20.88 -8.54 -5.34
N HIS A 241 21.73 -7.70 -5.93
CA HIS A 241 21.46 -7.01 -7.19
C HIS A 241 21.82 -7.87 -8.39
N THR A 242 21.17 -7.61 -9.52
CA THR A 242 21.40 -8.35 -10.77
C THR A 242 21.85 -7.38 -11.86
N GLY A 243 23.03 -7.64 -12.44
CA GLY A 243 23.57 -6.82 -13.53
C GLY A 243 24.12 -5.46 -13.07
N PRO A 244 24.31 -4.50 -13.99
CA PRO A 244 24.76 -3.15 -13.64
C PRO A 244 23.61 -2.41 -12.93
N GLY A 245 23.78 -2.12 -11.64
CA GLY A 245 22.79 -1.42 -10.84
C GLY A 245 23.21 -1.27 -9.38
N PRO A 246 22.47 -0.48 -8.58
CA PRO A 246 22.73 -0.35 -7.16
C PRO A 246 22.40 -1.66 -6.41
N LYS A 247 23.08 -1.86 -5.27
CA LYS A 247 22.69 -2.86 -4.28
C LYS A 247 21.40 -2.44 -3.59
N TRP A 248 20.55 -3.41 -3.28
CA TRP A 248 19.30 -3.18 -2.54
C TRP A 248 19.53 -3.17 -1.03
N MET A 249 18.59 -2.59 -0.28
CA MET A 249 18.70 -2.36 1.16
C MET A 249 19.04 -3.64 1.93
N ALA A 250 18.41 -4.78 1.63
CA ALA A 250 18.70 -6.04 2.32
C ALA A 250 20.14 -6.55 2.07
N GLU A 251 20.63 -6.43 0.83
CA GLU A 251 22.03 -6.74 0.48
C GLU A 251 22.99 -5.84 1.27
N VAL A 252 22.77 -4.52 1.24
CA VAL A 252 23.62 -3.56 1.97
C VAL A 252 23.55 -3.77 3.48
N PHE A 253 22.36 -4.05 4.01
CA PHE A 253 22.15 -4.33 5.44
C PHE A 253 22.96 -5.54 5.89
N LYS A 254 22.94 -6.63 5.12
CA LYS A 254 23.73 -7.83 5.41
C LYS A 254 25.22 -7.53 5.41
N GLU A 255 25.72 -6.77 4.43
CA GLU A 255 27.13 -6.38 4.36
C GLU A 255 27.56 -5.51 5.55
N LEU A 256 26.70 -4.59 5.99
CA LEU A 256 27.02 -3.66 7.07
C LEU A 256 26.95 -4.30 8.46
N THR A 257 26.10 -5.32 8.65
CA THR A 257 25.77 -5.87 9.98
C THR A 257 26.27 -7.30 10.19
N GLY A 258 26.49 -8.05 9.10
CA GLY A 258 26.70 -9.50 9.14
C GLY A 258 25.41 -10.30 9.42
N ILE A 259 24.27 -9.65 9.61
CA ILE A 259 22.98 -10.31 9.86
C ILE A 259 22.35 -10.68 8.53
N ASP A 260 22.04 -11.97 8.34
CA ASP A 260 21.29 -12.43 7.16
C ASP A 260 19.79 -12.40 7.46
N PRO A 261 19.02 -11.46 6.88
CA PRO A 261 17.58 -11.40 7.10
C PRO A 261 16.86 -12.55 6.38
N LEU A 262 15.72 -12.98 6.93
CA LEU A 262 14.73 -13.75 6.16
C LEU A 262 13.97 -12.77 5.27
N THR A 263 14.01 -12.96 3.95
CA THR A 263 13.32 -12.09 3.00
C THR A 263 12.12 -12.79 2.37
N ILE A 264 10.95 -12.19 2.51
CA ILE A 264 9.65 -12.73 2.11
C ILE A 264 9.07 -11.84 1.02
N ASP A 265 8.93 -12.39 -0.19
CA ASP A 265 8.26 -11.72 -1.29
C ASP A 265 6.76 -12.03 -1.28
N GLN A 266 5.92 -11.00 -1.38
CA GLN A 266 4.48 -11.14 -1.68
C GLN A 266 4.09 -10.37 -2.96
N GLU A 267 4.96 -9.49 -3.48
CA GLU A 267 4.68 -8.76 -4.73
C GLU A 267 4.66 -9.71 -5.92
N GLY A 268 5.70 -10.53 -6.10
CA GLY A 268 5.74 -11.50 -7.20
C GLY A 268 4.73 -12.65 -7.04
N GLY A 269 4.25 -12.87 -5.82
CA GLY A 269 3.22 -13.88 -5.52
C GLY A 269 1.78 -13.36 -5.54
N THR A 270 1.54 -12.13 -5.98
CA THR A 270 0.20 -11.57 -6.11
C THR A 270 -0.21 -11.47 -7.59
N PRO A 271 -1.38 -11.99 -7.99
CA PRO A 271 -1.82 -11.92 -9.38
C PRO A 271 -2.22 -10.50 -9.74
N ASN A 272 -1.99 -10.11 -11.00
CA ASN A 272 -2.57 -8.91 -11.56
C ASN A 272 -3.50 -9.31 -12.72
N PRO A 273 -4.83 -9.13 -12.58
CA PRO A 273 -5.82 -9.64 -13.53
C PRO A 273 -5.80 -8.93 -14.89
N TYR A 274 -5.04 -7.85 -15.02
CA TYR A 274 -4.93 -7.06 -16.26
C TYR A 274 -3.57 -7.17 -16.94
N ASP A 275 -2.66 -7.98 -16.38
CA ASP A 275 -1.26 -7.98 -16.77
C ASP A 275 -0.80 -9.34 -17.34
N LYS A 276 -0.10 -9.29 -18.48
CA LYS A 276 0.65 -10.43 -19.03
C LYS A 276 1.88 -10.77 -18.18
N LEU A 277 2.24 -9.90 -17.24
CA LEU A 277 3.36 -10.04 -16.31
C LEU A 277 2.96 -10.74 -15.00
N THR A 278 1.71 -11.25 -14.87
CA THR A 278 1.39 -12.19 -13.79
C THR A 278 2.46 -13.28 -13.75
N ASP A 279 3.06 -13.45 -12.58
CA ASP A 279 4.22 -14.32 -12.45
C ASP A 279 3.86 -15.75 -12.84
N LYS A 280 4.69 -16.37 -13.69
CA LYS A 280 4.44 -17.74 -14.17
C LYS A 280 4.40 -18.74 -13.02
N THR A 281 5.11 -18.46 -11.93
CA THR A 281 5.07 -19.26 -10.71
C THR A 281 3.69 -19.21 -10.07
N TRP A 282 3.10 -18.01 -9.98
CA TRP A 282 1.73 -17.86 -9.48
C TRP A 282 0.75 -18.64 -10.35
N MET A 283 0.85 -18.53 -11.68
CA MET A 283 -0.01 -19.29 -12.61
C MET A 283 0.06 -20.81 -12.38
N ALA A 284 1.22 -21.32 -12.02
CA ALA A 284 1.46 -22.76 -11.80
C ALA A 284 0.92 -23.28 -10.46
N VAL A 285 0.57 -22.40 -9.51
CA VAL A 285 0.06 -22.77 -8.18
C VAL A 285 -1.33 -22.23 -7.86
N LYS A 286 -1.89 -21.34 -8.68
CA LYS A 286 -3.14 -20.62 -8.41
C LYS A 286 -4.32 -21.53 -8.03
N ASP A 287 -4.44 -22.69 -8.67
CA ASP A 287 -5.56 -23.62 -8.45
C ASP A 287 -5.47 -24.33 -7.09
N GLN A 288 -4.29 -24.31 -6.45
CA GLN A 288 -4.06 -24.87 -5.12
C GLN A 288 -4.42 -23.88 -4.00
N LEU A 289 -4.45 -22.56 -4.26
CA LEU A 289 -4.57 -21.53 -3.22
C LEU A 289 -5.88 -21.58 -2.41
N GLN A 290 -6.95 -22.18 -2.94
CA GLN A 290 -8.22 -22.45 -2.24
C GLN A 290 -8.81 -21.26 -1.42
N GLY A 291 -8.46 -20.01 -1.77
CA GLY A 291 -8.95 -18.81 -1.09
C GLY A 291 -8.09 -18.32 0.10
N GLU A 292 -6.91 -18.91 0.34
CA GLU A 292 -6.00 -18.48 1.42
C GLU A 292 -4.56 -18.23 0.92
N PRO A 293 -3.88 -17.18 1.42
CA PRO A 293 -2.46 -16.98 1.13
C PRO A 293 -1.63 -18.19 1.55
N SER A 294 -0.83 -18.69 0.63
CA SER A 294 -0.09 -19.95 0.80
C SER A 294 1.37 -19.79 0.43
N VAL A 295 2.19 -20.65 1.01
CA VAL A 295 3.58 -20.88 0.59
C VAL A 295 3.72 -22.33 0.15
N PHE A 296 4.75 -22.61 -0.65
CA PHE A 296 4.98 -23.93 -1.23
C PHE A 296 6.38 -24.40 -0.89
N VAL A 297 6.52 -25.63 -0.42
CA VAL A 297 7.81 -26.20 -0.02
C VAL A 297 8.04 -27.57 -0.64
N LYS A 298 9.25 -27.78 -1.15
CA LYS A 298 9.73 -29.06 -1.65
C LYS A 298 10.76 -29.63 -0.67
N ASN A 299 10.74 -30.95 -0.47
CA ASN A 299 11.66 -31.68 0.41
C ASN A 299 11.75 -31.13 1.86
N GLY A 300 10.76 -30.37 2.31
CA GLY A 300 10.71 -29.78 3.67
C GLY A 300 11.54 -28.50 3.89
N SER A 301 12.41 -28.10 2.95
CA SER A 301 13.28 -26.91 3.12
C SER A 301 13.46 -26.04 1.88
N GLU A 302 13.11 -26.53 0.69
CA GLU A 302 13.21 -25.76 -0.55
C GLU A 302 11.91 -24.98 -0.77
N TRP A 303 11.91 -23.71 -0.38
CA TRP A 303 10.74 -22.85 -0.54
C TRP A 303 10.61 -22.32 -1.97
N LEU A 304 9.39 -22.31 -2.49
CA LEU A 304 9.08 -21.73 -3.78
C LEU A 304 9.18 -20.21 -3.70
N VAL A 305 9.80 -19.63 -4.71
CA VAL A 305 9.94 -18.19 -4.90
C VAL A 305 9.32 -17.82 -6.24
N SER A 306 8.69 -16.66 -6.32
CA SER A 306 8.18 -16.09 -7.56
C SER A 306 9.32 -15.92 -8.58
N LYS A 307 8.99 -15.93 -9.87
CA LYS A 307 10.00 -15.81 -10.92
C LYS A 307 10.69 -14.45 -10.83
N SER A 308 9.96 -13.38 -10.51
CA SER A 308 10.52 -12.03 -10.36
C SER A 308 11.48 -11.87 -9.18
N TYR A 309 11.40 -12.74 -8.16
CA TYR A 309 12.32 -12.77 -7.01
C TYR A 309 13.18 -14.03 -6.92
N GLN A 310 13.21 -14.86 -7.97
CA GLN A 310 13.97 -16.09 -7.98
C GLN A 310 15.45 -15.80 -7.66
N SER A 311 15.95 -16.44 -6.59
CA SER A 311 17.31 -16.23 -6.04
C SER A 311 17.58 -14.83 -5.44
N LEU A 312 16.56 -13.98 -5.33
CA LEU A 312 16.62 -12.63 -4.74
C LEU A 312 15.90 -12.55 -3.39
N ALA A 313 14.94 -13.43 -3.14
CA ALA A 313 14.28 -13.62 -1.85
C ALA A 313 14.39 -15.07 -1.36
N ASP A 314 14.15 -15.32 -0.07
CA ASP A 314 14.20 -16.66 0.52
C ASP A 314 12.90 -17.46 0.27
N ILE A 315 11.76 -16.77 0.17
CA ILE A 315 10.44 -17.38 -0.01
C ILE A 315 9.44 -16.39 -0.62
N SER A 316 8.48 -16.88 -1.41
CA SER A 316 7.32 -16.10 -1.83
C SER A 316 6.00 -16.60 -1.23
N VAL A 317 5.14 -15.65 -0.87
CA VAL A 317 3.74 -15.86 -0.50
C VAL A 317 2.86 -15.67 -1.71
N PHE A 318 2.04 -16.66 -2.01
CA PHE A 318 1.13 -16.62 -3.13
C PHE A 318 -0.29 -16.29 -2.65
N HIS A 319 -0.83 -15.17 -3.12
CA HIS A 319 -2.16 -14.68 -2.76
C HIS A 319 -3.22 -15.23 -3.71
N PRO A 320 -4.39 -15.69 -3.21
CA PRO A 320 -5.50 -16.08 -4.08
C PRO A 320 -6.02 -14.86 -4.86
N GLU A 321 -6.73 -15.12 -5.96
CA GLU A 321 -7.44 -14.05 -6.67
C GLU A 321 -8.43 -13.35 -5.74
N THR A 322 -8.41 -12.02 -5.76
CA THR A 322 -9.37 -11.21 -5.02
C THR A 322 -10.77 -11.38 -5.60
N LYS A 323 -11.69 -11.85 -4.77
CA LYS A 323 -13.12 -11.90 -5.11
C LYS A 323 -13.79 -10.61 -4.64
N LEU A 324 -14.95 -10.30 -5.23
CA LEU A 324 -15.76 -9.18 -4.76
C LEU A 324 -16.92 -9.70 -3.91
N VAL A 325 -17.10 -9.09 -2.75
CA VAL A 325 -18.29 -9.21 -1.91
C VAL A 325 -18.88 -7.82 -1.80
N ASP A 326 -20.13 -7.67 -2.23
CA ASP A 326 -20.80 -6.36 -2.25
C ASP A 326 -20.03 -5.27 -3.03
N GLY A 327 -19.34 -5.66 -4.10
CA GLY A 327 -18.56 -4.74 -4.93
C GLY A 327 -17.21 -4.29 -4.33
N ARG A 328 -16.86 -4.76 -3.13
CA ARG A 328 -15.54 -4.52 -2.48
C ARG A 328 -14.72 -5.81 -2.41
N PRO A 329 -13.39 -5.75 -2.25
CA PRO A 329 -12.55 -6.92 -2.07
C PRO A 329 -12.96 -7.80 -0.87
N ASP A 330 -12.97 -9.12 -1.06
CA ASP A 330 -13.34 -10.10 -0.03
C ASP A 330 -12.39 -10.10 1.19
N TRP A 331 -11.09 -9.90 0.96
CA TRP A 331 -10.10 -9.78 2.03
C TRP A 331 -10.35 -8.58 2.95
N LEU A 332 -10.99 -7.51 2.47
CA LEU A 332 -11.35 -6.33 3.26
C LEU A 332 -12.52 -6.63 4.20
N ALA A 333 -13.47 -7.46 3.75
CA ALA A 333 -14.66 -7.81 4.51
C ALA A 333 -14.36 -8.75 5.70
N LYS A 334 -13.25 -9.49 5.64
CA LYS A 334 -12.90 -10.50 6.66
C LYS A 334 -12.75 -9.86 8.04
N ASN A 335 -13.52 -10.36 9.02
CA ASN A 335 -13.55 -9.85 10.40
C ASN A 335 -13.99 -8.38 10.55
N ARG A 336 -14.65 -7.81 9.54
CA ARG A 336 -15.22 -6.45 9.57
C ARG A 336 -16.73 -6.50 9.38
N THR A 337 -17.43 -5.53 9.96
CA THR A 337 -18.88 -5.38 9.83
C THR A 337 -19.19 -4.53 8.62
N LYS A 338 -20.05 -5.03 7.74
CA LYS A 338 -20.61 -4.26 6.62
C LYS A 338 -21.48 -3.12 7.16
N HIS A 339 -21.22 -1.91 6.69
CA HIS A 339 -22.03 -0.73 6.94
C HIS A 339 -22.42 -0.05 5.64
N ILE A 340 -23.70 0.27 5.47
CA ILE A 340 -24.25 0.89 4.26
C ILE A 340 -24.47 2.37 4.53
N VAL A 341 -23.92 3.23 3.68
CA VAL A 341 -24.06 4.68 3.74
C VAL A 341 -24.89 5.17 2.57
N LYS A 342 -26.01 5.85 2.84
CA LYS A 342 -26.78 6.57 1.83
C LYS A 342 -25.98 7.78 1.35
N THR A 343 -25.71 7.85 0.05
CA THR A 343 -24.83 8.89 -0.53
C THR A 343 -25.56 10.22 -0.76
N GLY A 344 -26.86 10.13 -1.05
CA GLY A 344 -27.74 11.25 -1.37
C GLY A 344 -27.80 11.65 -2.85
N LYS A 345 -27.16 10.90 -3.77
CA LYS A 345 -27.02 11.15 -5.23
C LYS A 345 -26.74 12.61 -5.64
N ILE A 346 -25.64 12.86 -6.33
CA ILE A 346 -25.30 14.19 -6.83
C ILE A 346 -25.33 14.31 -8.36
N GLY A 347 -25.57 13.21 -9.08
CA GLY A 347 -25.77 13.20 -10.53
C GLY A 347 -24.74 12.37 -11.30
N THR A 348 -25.00 12.16 -12.58
CA THR A 348 -24.13 11.39 -13.49
C THR A 348 -22.82 12.13 -13.78
N GLY A 349 -21.70 11.43 -13.69
CA GLY A 349 -20.38 11.98 -14.00
C GLY A 349 -19.69 12.63 -12.81
N GLU A 350 -20.42 12.84 -11.72
CA GLU A 350 -19.88 13.28 -10.44
C GLU A 350 -19.31 12.11 -9.63
N GLN A 351 -18.52 12.42 -8.60
CA GLN A 351 -17.90 11.43 -7.73
C GLN A 351 -18.13 11.75 -6.26
N ILE A 352 -18.23 10.70 -5.44
CA ILE A 352 -18.43 10.80 -3.99
C ILE A 352 -17.40 9.91 -3.30
N VAL A 353 -16.65 10.46 -2.34
CA VAL A 353 -15.86 9.64 -1.41
C VAL A 353 -16.61 9.53 -0.10
N ILE A 354 -16.87 8.30 0.34
CA ILE A 354 -17.39 8.01 1.67
C ILE A 354 -16.26 7.40 2.49
N ARG A 355 -16.10 7.88 3.73
CA ARG A 355 -15.03 7.40 4.63
C ARG A 355 -15.49 7.30 6.08
N ALA A 356 -14.86 6.40 6.82
CA ALA A 356 -15.05 6.26 8.26
C ALA A 356 -13.78 6.65 9.02
N MET A 357 -13.83 7.81 9.68
CA MET A 357 -12.75 8.33 10.52
C MET A 357 -12.89 7.74 11.93
N VAL A 358 -11.80 7.35 12.59
CA VAL A 358 -11.85 6.95 14.01
C VAL A 358 -12.24 8.16 14.85
N LYS A 359 -13.24 7.99 15.73
CA LYS A 359 -13.71 9.08 16.58
C LYS A 359 -12.59 9.54 17.54
N GLY A 360 -12.27 10.82 17.50
CA GLY A 360 -11.28 11.46 18.37
C GLY A 360 -9.87 11.56 17.79
N GLU A 361 -9.58 10.89 16.66
CA GLU A 361 -8.30 11.06 15.96
C GLU A 361 -8.26 12.39 15.21
N GLN A 362 -7.19 13.17 15.41
CA GLN A 362 -6.99 14.46 14.74
C GLN A 362 -6.12 14.26 13.49
N ASN A 363 -6.61 14.68 12.32
CA ASN A 363 -5.99 14.42 11.02
C ASN A 363 -5.71 12.92 10.76
N GLY A 364 -6.41 12.03 11.47
CA GLY A 364 -6.26 10.59 11.32
C GLY A 364 -6.58 10.13 9.91
N ILE A 365 -6.10 8.96 9.53
CA ILE A 365 -6.43 8.33 8.26
C ILE A 365 -7.69 7.48 8.44
N PRO A 366 -8.66 7.47 7.51
CA PRO A 366 -9.86 6.62 7.66
C PRO A 366 -9.52 5.14 7.83
N VAL A 367 -10.39 4.38 8.50
CA VAL A 367 -10.25 2.92 8.65
C VAL A 367 -10.76 2.18 7.41
N ASP A 368 -11.74 2.77 6.73
CA ASP A 368 -12.15 2.38 5.39
C ASP A 368 -12.65 3.62 4.65
N GLN A 369 -12.41 3.67 3.34
CA GLN A 369 -12.95 4.67 2.45
C GLN A 369 -13.20 4.08 1.06
N VAL A 370 -14.16 4.68 0.34
CA VAL A 370 -14.54 4.23 -0.99
C VAL A 370 -14.97 5.40 -1.88
N LEU A 371 -14.47 5.40 -3.11
CA LEU A 371 -14.91 6.28 -4.19
C LEU A 371 -16.04 5.63 -4.99
N VAL A 372 -17.22 6.26 -5.02
CA VAL A 372 -18.39 5.80 -5.79
C VAL A 372 -18.85 6.85 -6.80
N ASP A 373 -19.59 6.41 -7.81
CA ASP A 373 -20.25 7.29 -8.79
C ASP A 373 -21.31 8.17 -8.12
N GLY A 374 -21.49 9.38 -8.62
CA GLY A 374 -22.46 10.35 -8.11
C GLY A 374 -23.91 9.89 -8.15
N ASN A 375 -24.27 8.87 -8.94
CA ASN A 375 -25.60 8.27 -8.95
C ASN A 375 -25.74 7.04 -8.04
N ALA A 376 -24.64 6.54 -7.46
CA ALA A 376 -24.71 5.40 -6.55
C ALA A 376 -25.60 5.76 -5.36
N GLU A 377 -26.65 4.98 -5.07
CA GLU A 377 -27.54 5.23 -3.93
C GLU A 377 -26.86 4.98 -2.59
N GLU A 378 -25.92 4.05 -2.60
CA GLU A 378 -25.29 3.49 -1.44
C GLU A 378 -23.79 3.34 -1.68
N ALA A 379 -23.02 3.59 -0.64
CA ALA A 379 -21.63 3.18 -0.53
C ALA A 379 -21.51 2.19 0.62
N ILE A 380 -20.63 1.21 0.47
CA ILE A 380 -20.44 0.13 1.44
C ILE A 380 -19.07 0.29 2.06
N LEU A 381 -19.04 0.34 3.40
CA LEU A 381 -17.84 0.32 4.20
C LEU A 381 -17.75 -1.00 4.98
N PHE A 382 -16.54 -1.51 5.18
CA PHE A 382 -16.24 -2.64 6.04
C PHE A 382 -15.42 -2.17 7.23
N LEU A 383 -16.05 -2.15 8.41
CA LEU A 383 -15.51 -1.52 9.61
C LEU A 383 -15.22 -2.56 10.69
N PRO A 384 -14.03 -2.54 11.33
CA PRO A 384 -13.80 -3.31 12.54
C PRO A 384 -14.68 -2.76 13.69
N LYS A 385 -14.56 -3.38 14.87
CA LYS A 385 -15.20 -2.84 16.07
C LYS A 385 -14.58 -1.49 16.42
N GLY A 386 -15.40 -0.52 16.78
CA GLY A 386 -14.94 0.83 17.10
C GLY A 386 -16.03 1.88 17.04
N SER A 387 -15.63 3.14 17.26
CA SER A 387 -16.49 4.31 17.10
C SER A 387 -15.93 5.22 16.01
N TYR A 388 -16.80 5.66 15.12
CA TYR A 388 -16.44 6.32 13.88
C TYR A 388 -17.25 7.59 13.64
N GLN A 389 -16.64 8.53 12.91
CA GLN A 389 -17.30 9.64 12.26
C GLN A 389 -17.37 9.32 10.76
N ILE A 390 -18.59 9.24 10.22
CA ILE A 390 -18.81 9.03 8.79
C ILE A 390 -18.80 10.39 8.09
N GLU A 391 -17.98 10.49 7.04
CA GLU A 391 -17.81 11.70 6.25
C GLU A 391 -18.06 11.42 4.76
N LYS A 392 -18.45 12.48 4.06
CA LYS A 392 -18.65 12.50 2.62
C LYS A 392 -17.81 13.62 2.02
N GLU A 393 -17.02 13.32 0.99
CA GLU A 393 -16.40 14.34 0.13
C GLU A 393 -17.13 14.39 -1.22
N THR A 394 -17.46 15.60 -1.66
CA THR A 394 -17.99 15.89 -3.00
C THR A 394 -17.33 17.15 -3.56
N LEU A 395 -17.39 17.34 -4.87
CA LEU A 395 -17.04 18.62 -5.50
C LEU A 395 -18.32 19.45 -5.73
N PRO A 396 -18.28 20.78 -5.56
CA PRO A 396 -17.21 21.59 -4.99
C PRO A 396 -17.25 21.67 -3.45
N ASP A 397 -18.21 21.00 -2.81
CA ASP A 397 -18.56 21.23 -1.39
C ASP A 397 -17.49 20.77 -0.37
N GLY A 398 -16.54 19.94 -0.79
CA GLY A 398 -15.50 19.41 0.08
C GLY A 398 -16.03 18.33 1.04
N ILE A 399 -15.40 18.23 2.21
CA ILE A 399 -15.68 17.18 3.20
C ILE A 399 -16.76 17.65 4.17
N VAL A 400 -17.83 16.88 4.29
CA VAL A 400 -18.92 17.09 5.25
C VAL A 400 -19.10 15.88 6.18
N LYS A 401 -19.33 16.15 7.46
CA LYS A 401 -19.71 15.12 8.44
C LYS A 401 -21.16 14.71 8.20
N LEU A 402 -21.40 13.40 8.11
CA LEU A 402 -22.76 12.86 7.99
C LEU A 402 -23.34 12.51 9.36
N TYR A 403 -22.68 11.61 10.10
CA TYR A 403 -23.14 11.13 11.40
C TYR A 403 -22.02 10.37 12.13
N GLU A 404 -22.27 10.01 13.39
CA GLU A 404 -21.41 9.12 14.17
C GLU A 404 -21.98 7.70 14.21
N LEU A 405 -21.10 6.70 14.27
CA LEU A 405 -21.42 5.28 14.21
C LEU A 405 -20.59 4.50 15.22
N SER A 406 -21.18 3.51 15.88
CA SER A 406 -20.45 2.54 16.69
C SER A 406 -20.72 1.12 16.18
N ILE A 407 -19.66 0.31 16.05
CA ILE A 407 -19.72 -1.09 15.62
C ILE A 407 -19.33 -1.99 16.80
N GLY A 408 -20.26 -2.86 17.21
CA GLY A 408 -20.00 -3.99 18.10
C GLY A 408 -19.56 -3.63 19.53
N GLN A 409 -20.35 -2.79 20.22
CA GLN A 409 -20.26 -2.59 21.68
C GLN A 409 -20.30 -3.91 22.44
#